data_AF-A0A519I5B7-F1
#
_entry.id   AF-A0A519I5B7-F1
#
_cell.length_a   1.000
_cell.length_b   1.000
_cell.length_c   1.000
_cell.angle_alpha   90.00
_cell.angle_beta   90.00
_cell.angle_gamma   90.00
#
_symmetry.space_group_name_H-M   'P 1'
#
loop_
_entity.id
_entity.type
_entity.pdbx_description
1 polymer ?
#
loop_
_entity_poly.entity_id
_entity_poly.type
_entity_poly.pdbx_seq_one_letter_code
_entity_poly.pdbx_strand_id
1 'polypeptide(L)'
;MSTASTSPSPSLSPSRRAWLRFKRNRLGYWSLLIFSALVLISLGAELVSNDKPIIVRYEGQTYFPMLKNYPETTFGGDFETPTDYLDPFIKERLSQGSNWALYTLNTYGPNTLNYFAKSPNPSAPTTDNWLGT
;
A
#
# COMPACT_ATOMS: atom_id res chain seq x y z
N MET A 1 -16.02 66.45 -12.48
CA MET A 1 -15.09 65.45 -13.05
C MET A 1 -14.56 64.61 -11.89
N SER A 2 -15.04 63.38 -11.72
CA SER A 2 -14.58 62.47 -10.67
C SER A 2 -13.45 61.60 -11.22
N THR A 3 -12.24 61.75 -10.69
CA THR A 3 -11.09 60.90 -11.02
C THR A 3 -11.15 59.64 -10.17
N ALA A 4 -11.49 58.50 -10.77
CA ALA A 4 -11.39 57.20 -10.11
C ALA A 4 -9.90 56.87 -9.88
N SER A 5 -9.51 56.71 -8.61
CA SER A 5 -8.17 56.26 -8.23
C SER A 5 -8.07 54.74 -8.41
N THR A 6 -7.31 54.29 -9.42
CA THR A 6 -6.99 52.86 -9.60
C THR A 6 -5.95 52.44 -8.56
N SER A 7 -6.33 51.61 -7.61
CA SER A 7 -5.41 50.98 -6.65
C SER A 7 -4.43 50.06 -7.38
N PRO A 8 -3.13 50.06 -7.05
CA PRO A 8 -2.17 49.14 -7.68
C PRO A 8 -2.49 47.69 -7.29
N SER A 9 -2.58 46.81 -8.29
CA SER A 9 -2.78 45.37 -8.07
C SER A 9 -1.64 44.79 -7.23
N PRO A 10 -1.94 43.97 -6.20
CA PRO A 10 -0.91 43.44 -5.32
C PRO A 10 0.07 42.56 -6.11
N SER A 11 1.37 42.81 -5.93
CA SER A 11 2.42 42.02 -6.57
C SER A 11 2.51 40.61 -5.95
N LEU A 12 2.93 39.63 -6.75
CA LEU A 12 3.06 38.24 -6.30
C LEU A 12 4.13 38.11 -5.21
N SER A 13 3.83 37.35 -4.16
CA SER A 13 4.81 37.04 -3.12
C SER A 13 6.06 36.34 -3.71
N PRO A 14 7.23 36.49 -3.06
CA PRO A 14 8.47 35.82 -3.52
C PRO A 14 8.31 34.31 -3.70
N SER A 15 7.61 33.63 -2.79
CA SER A 15 7.34 32.19 -2.87
C SER A 15 6.50 31.83 -4.09
N ARG A 16 5.45 32.60 -4.38
CA ARG A 16 4.58 32.38 -5.54
C ARG A 16 5.33 32.58 -6.86
N ARG A 17 6.23 33.56 -6.93
CA ARG A 17 7.11 33.77 -8.11
C ARG A 17 8.10 32.63 -8.29
N ALA A 18 8.71 32.15 -7.21
CA ALA A 18 9.61 31.00 -7.24
C ALA A 18 8.89 29.73 -7.71
N TRP A 19 7.66 29.48 -7.22
CA TRP A 19 6.85 28.33 -7.63
C TRP A 19 6.49 28.37 -9.12
N LEU A 20 6.08 29.53 -9.66
CA LEU A 20 5.80 29.67 -11.08
C LEU A 20 7.05 29.42 -11.96
N ARG A 21 8.23 29.89 -11.51
CA ARG A 21 9.50 29.59 -12.17
C ARG A 21 9.82 28.10 -12.14
N PHE A 22 9.60 27.44 -11.00
CA PHE A 22 9.81 26.00 -10.84
C PHE A 22 8.86 25.18 -11.73
N LYS A 23 7.56 25.51 -11.73
CA LYS A 23 6.55 24.82 -12.56
C LYS A 23 6.83 24.95 -14.07
N ARG A 24 7.55 26.00 -14.49
CA ARG A 24 8.00 26.16 -15.89
C ARG A 24 9.12 25.17 -16.25
N ASN A 25 9.92 24.71 -15.29
CA ASN A 25 10.88 23.63 -15.50
C ASN A 25 10.13 22.29 -15.47
N ARG A 26 9.77 21.79 -16.65
CA ARG A 26 9.00 20.54 -16.80
C ARG A 26 9.68 19.36 -16.13
N LEU A 27 11.00 19.20 -16.31
CA LEU A 27 11.76 18.10 -15.72
C LEU A 27 11.69 18.17 -14.19
N GLY A 28 12.01 19.31 -13.61
CA GLY A 28 11.97 19.50 -12.15
C GLY A 28 10.57 19.27 -11.57
N TYR A 29 9.52 19.72 -12.26
CA TYR A 29 8.14 19.51 -11.83
C TYR A 29 7.74 18.03 -11.86
N TRP A 30 8.05 17.30 -12.92
CA TRP A 30 7.78 15.86 -12.99
C TRP A 30 8.60 15.07 -11.97
N SER A 31 9.87 15.43 -11.75
CA SER A 31 10.69 14.82 -10.70
C SER A 31 10.07 15.02 -9.31
N LEU A 32 9.57 16.23 -9.01
CA LEU A 32 8.86 16.47 -7.74
C LEU A 32 7.62 15.60 -7.63
N LEU A 33 6.81 15.48 -8.68
CA LEU A 33 5.61 14.64 -8.65
C LEU A 33 5.93 13.16 -8.41
N ILE A 34 6.91 12.61 -9.13
CA ILE A 34 7.34 11.21 -8.97
C ILE A 34 7.90 11.01 -7.57
N PHE A 35 8.79 11.89 -7.12
CA PHE A 35 9.36 11.82 -5.78
C PHE A 35 8.27 11.87 -4.70
N SER A 36 7.35 12.83 -4.79
CA SER A 36 6.23 12.92 -3.84
C SER A 36 5.35 11.68 -3.88
N ALA A 37 5.06 11.11 -5.05
CA ALA A 37 4.31 9.86 -5.16
C ALA A 37 5.04 8.69 -4.49
N LEU A 38 6.34 8.52 -4.75
CA LEU A 38 7.16 7.48 -4.12
C LEU A 38 7.22 7.65 -2.61
N VAL A 39 7.35 8.88 -2.11
CA VAL A 39 7.33 9.17 -0.67
C VAL A 39 5.97 8.81 -0.07
N LEU A 40 4.86 9.22 -0.69
CA LEU A 40 3.53 8.85 -0.20
C LEU A 40 3.31 7.34 -0.20
N ILE A 41 3.74 6.63 -1.23
CA ILE A 41 3.70 5.15 -1.30
C ILE A 41 4.56 4.55 -0.19
N SER A 42 5.75 5.10 0.08
CA SER A 42 6.64 4.61 1.14
C SER A 42 6.06 4.81 2.55
N LEU A 43 5.35 5.92 2.80
CA LEU A 43 4.67 6.16 4.07
C LEU A 43 3.51 5.18 4.28
N GLY A 44 2.86 4.77 3.19
CA GLY A 44 1.81 3.74 3.16
C GLY A 44 2.32 2.36 2.73
N ALA A 45 3.61 2.04 2.92
CA ALA A 45 4.20 0.82 2.36
C ALA A 45 3.48 -0.45 2.84
N GLU A 46 3.04 -0.49 4.09
CA GLU A 46 2.28 -1.61 4.63
C GLU A 46 0.94 -1.82 3.90
N LEU A 47 0.31 -0.78 3.33
CA LEU A 47 -0.93 -0.94 2.55
C LEU A 47 -0.67 -1.51 1.14
N VAL A 48 0.57 -1.43 0.68
CA VAL A 48 0.99 -1.88 -0.66
C VAL A 48 1.67 -3.25 -0.59
N SER A 49 2.40 -3.52 0.49
CA SER A 49 3.24 -4.70 0.68
C SER A 49 3.09 -5.25 2.10
N ASN A 50 2.30 -6.32 2.26
CA ASN A 50 2.05 -6.95 3.55
C ASN A 50 1.64 -8.41 3.39
N ASP A 51 1.97 -9.22 4.39
CA ASP A 51 1.51 -10.60 4.51
C ASP A 51 0.06 -10.71 4.97
N LYS A 52 -0.47 -9.67 5.64
CA LYS A 52 -1.85 -9.64 6.09
C LYS A 52 -2.76 -8.99 5.04
N PRO A 53 -3.95 -9.56 4.78
CA PRO A 53 -4.94 -8.91 3.95
C PRO A 53 -5.49 -7.65 4.62
N ILE A 54 -5.91 -6.69 3.80
CA ILE A 54 -6.51 -5.42 4.23
C ILE A 54 -7.85 -5.70 4.92
N ILE A 55 -8.65 -6.59 4.33
CA ILE A 55 -9.97 -6.98 4.82
C ILE A 55 -10.25 -8.44 4.50
N VAL A 56 -10.96 -9.10 5.40
CA VAL A 56 -11.40 -10.49 5.26
C VAL A 56 -12.87 -10.59 5.60
N ARG A 57 -13.63 -11.26 4.75
CA ARG A 57 -15.01 -11.70 5.03
C ARG A 57 -14.96 -13.21 5.27
N TYR A 58 -15.27 -13.63 6.47
CA TYR A 58 -15.27 -15.05 6.85
C TYR A 58 -16.55 -15.37 7.64
N GLU A 59 -17.30 -16.37 7.19
CA GLU A 59 -18.53 -16.87 7.82
C GLU A 59 -19.55 -15.76 8.19
N GLY A 60 -19.68 -14.76 7.31
CA GLY A 60 -20.63 -13.66 7.50
C GLY A 60 -20.14 -12.52 8.41
N GLN A 61 -18.90 -12.59 8.90
CA GLN A 61 -18.24 -11.54 9.67
C GLN A 61 -17.10 -10.88 8.90
N THR A 62 -16.85 -9.60 9.18
CA THR A 62 -15.79 -8.82 8.52
C THR A 62 -14.66 -8.53 9.50
N TYR A 63 -13.43 -8.81 9.09
CA TYR A 63 -12.21 -8.67 9.87
C TYR A 63 -11.24 -7.71 9.17
N PHE A 64 -10.43 -7.03 9.97
CA PHE A 64 -9.38 -6.10 9.50
C PHE A 64 -8.01 -6.52 10.05
N PRO A 65 -7.34 -7.52 9.44
CA PRO A 65 -6.10 -8.10 9.95
C PRO A 65 -4.92 -7.14 10.09
N MET A 66 -4.88 -6.08 9.29
CA MET A 66 -3.87 -5.02 9.42
C MET A 66 -4.03 -4.18 10.70
N LEU A 67 -5.24 -4.11 11.26
CA LEU A 67 -5.53 -3.32 12.47
C LEU A 67 -5.52 -4.17 13.74
N LYS A 68 -5.77 -5.47 13.61
CA LYS A 68 -5.85 -6.41 14.74
C LYS A 68 -5.34 -7.78 14.33
N ASN A 69 -4.54 -8.38 15.21
CA ASN A 69 -4.12 -9.77 15.06
C ASN A 69 -5.25 -10.71 15.47
N TYR A 70 -5.52 -11.70 14.64
CA TYR A 70 -6.48 -12.77 14.90
C TYR A 70 -5.72 -14.09 15.00
N PRO A 71 -6.14 -15.02 15.89
CA PRO A 71 -5.58 -16.36 15.91
C PRO A 71 -6.10 -17.17 14.71
N GLU A 72 -5.32 -18.14 14.22
CA GLU A 72 -5.73 -19.02 13.10
C GLU A 72 -7.00 -19.82 13.39
N THR A 73 -7.31 -20.13 14.66
CA THR A 73 -8.60 -20.71 15.06
C THR A 73 -9.81 -19.88 14.59
N THR A 74 -9.65 -18.57 14.41
CA THR A 74 -10.69 -17.68 13.87
C THR A 74 -11.11 -18.08 12.45
N PHE A 75 -10.15 -18.58 11.66
CA PHE A 75 -10.36 -18.96 10.26
C PHE A 75 -10.35 -20.49 10.07
N GLY A 76 -10.56 -21.21 11.17
CA GLY A 76 -10.68 -22.66 11.17
C GLY A 76 -9.36 -23.44 11.22
N GLY A 77 -8.26 -22.80 11.65
CA GLY A 77 -7.03 -23.49 12.06
C GLY A 77 -7.13 -24.10 13.46
N ASP A 78 -6.06 -24.74 13.91
CA ASP A 78 -6.04 -25.57 15.12
C ASP A 78 -5.29 -24.92 16.29
N PHE A 79 -4.49 -23.89 16.04
CA PHE A 79 -3.61 -23.26 17.05
C PHE A 79 -4.08 -21.85 17.45
N GLU A 80 -3.85 -21.45 18.71
CA GLU A 80 -4.09 -20.07 19.17
C GLU A 80 -2.95 -19.10 18.80
N THR A 81 -2.26 -19.36 17.70
CA THR A 81 -1.17 -18.54 17.17
C THR A 81 -1.68 -17.49 16.19
N PRO A 82 -0.98 -16.36 16.01
CA PRO A 82 -1.31 -15.38 14.98
C PRO A 82 -1.46 -16.05 13.61
N THR A 83 -2.54 -15.73 12.89
CA THR A 83 -2.82 -16.34 11.59
C THR A 83 -1.73 -16.03 10.57
N ASP A 84 -1.17 -17.08 9.95
CA ASP A 84 -0.42 -16.96 8.70
C ASP A 84 -1.39 -16.97 7.51
N TYR A 85 -1.63 -15.79 6.93
CA TYR A 85 -2.53 -15.64 5.78
C TYR A 85 -1.92 -16.10 4.46
N LEU A 86 -0.63 -16.50 4.46
CA LEU A 86 0.03 -17.11 3.33
C LEU A 86 -0.07 -18.62 3.31
N ASP A 87 -0.46 -19.24 4.44
CA ASP A 87 -0.71 -20.66 4.55
C ASP A 87 -1.77 -21.12 3.52
N PRO A 88 -1.46 -22.12 2.67
CA PRO A 88 -2.41 -22.67 1.72
C PRO A 88 -3.75 -23.08 2.34
N PHE A 89 -3.75 -23.65 3.54
CA PHE A 89 -4.96 -24.04 4.26
C PHE A 89 -5.83 -22.82 4.58
N ILE A 90 -5.24 -21.77 5.17
CA ILE A 90 -5.97 -20.53 5.48
C ILE A 90 -6.49 -19.89 4.19
N LYS A 91 -5.68 -19.80 3.13
CA LYS A 91 -6.13 -19.28 1.83
C LYS A 91 -7.31 -20.06 1.26
N GLU A 92 -7.30 -21.38 1.39
CA GLU A 92 -8.42 -22.21 0.95
C GLU A 92 -9.68 -21.87 1.75
N ARG A 93 -9.59 -21.83 3.09
CA ARG A 93 -10.73 -21.47 3.96
C ARG A 93 -11.28 -20.07 3.67
N LEU A 94 -10.41 -19.11 3.39
CA LEU A 94 -10.79 -17.73 3.05
C LEU A 94 -11.38 -17.57 1.65
N SER A 95 -11.23 -18.55 0.76
CA SER A 95 -11.78 -18.54 -0.61
C SER A 95 -12.98 -19.47 -0.79
N GLN A 96 -13.34 -20.25 0.25
CA GLN A 96 -14.46 -21.18 0.22
C GLN A 96 -15.81 -20.46 0.38
N GLY A 97 -16.79 -20.88 -0.42
CA GLY A 97 -18.19 -20.44 -0.29
C GLY A 97 -18.36 -18.94 -0.48
N SER A 98 -18.88 -18.27 0.56
CA SER A 98 -19.07 -16.80 0.57
C SER A 98 -17.89 -16.03 1.17
N ASN A 99 -16.82 -16.72 1.55
CA ASN A 99 -15.65 -16.10 2.14
C ASN A 99 -14.81 -15.43 1.05
N TRP A 100 -14.15 -14.34 1.41
CA TRP A 100 -13.18 -13.70 0.54
C TRP A 100 -12.20 -12.86 1.36
N ALA A 101 -11.03 -12.61 0.80
CA ALA A 101 -10.03 -11.73 1.38
C ALA A 101 -9.47 -10.79 0.31
N LEU A 102 -9.27 -9.53 0.68
CA LEU A 102 -8.60 -8.54 -0.16
C LEU A 102 -7.18 -8.34 0.36
N TYR A 103 -6.23 -8.82 -0.42
CA TYR A 103 -4.81 -8.68 -0.12
C TYR A 103 -4.23 -7.38 -0.68
N THR A 104 -3.05 -7.02 -0.17
CA THR A 104 -2.22 -5.94 -0.71
C THR A 104 -1.66 -6.30 -2.09
N LEU A 105 -1.14 -5.31 -2.82
CA LEU A 105 -0.59 -5.53 -4.16
C LEU A 105 0.58 -6.52 -4.17
N ASN A 106 1.45 -6.42 -3.18
CA ASN A 106 2.45 -7.43 -2.87
C ASN A 106 2.05 -8.11 -1.55
N THR A 107 1.89 -9.43 -1.55
CA THR A 107 1.45 -10.19 -0.37
C THR A 107 2.60 -10.56 0.58
N TYR A 108 3.76 -9.93 0.42
CA TYR A 108 4.93 -10.17 1.26
C TYR A 108 5.34 -8.86 1.95
N GLY A 109 5.46 -8.91 3.26
CA GLY A 109 6.03 -7.86 4.09
C GLY A 109 7.56 -8.01 4.25
N PRO A 110 8.21 -7.07 4.93
CA PRO A 110 9.67 -7.06 5.09
C PRO A 110 10.22 -8.22 5.92
N ASN A 111 9.40 -8.79 6.81
CA ASN A 111 9.77 -9.90 7.71
C ASN A 111 9.07 -11.22 7.36
N THR A 112 8.44 -11.28 6.19
CA THR A 112 7.65 -12.46 5.79
C THR A 112 8.58 -13.58 5.35
N LEU A 113 8.43 -14.74 5.99
CA LEU A 113 9.13 -15.96 5.60
C LEU A 113 8.26 -16.73 4.60
N ASN A 114 8.80 -17.01 3.42
CA ASN A 114 8.08 -17.80 2.42
C ASN A 114 8.31 -19.30 2.65
N TYR A 115 7.57 -19.89 3.58
CA TYR A 115 7.64 -21.32 3.90
C TYR A 115 7.19 -22.24 2.76
N PHE A 116 6.41 -21.69 1.81
CA PHE A 116 5.80 -22.42 0.71
C PHE A 116 6.44 -22.06 -0.64
N ALA A 117 7.73 -21.69 -0.63
CA ALA A 117 8.47 -21.35 -1.84
C ALA A 117 8.54 -22.53 -2.81
N LYS A 118 8.23 -22.28 -4.09
CA LYS A 118 8.27 -23.29 -5.17
C LYS A 118 9.68 -23.60 -5.67
N SER A 119 10.66 -22.78 -5.31
CA SER A 119 12.07 -22.89 -5.71
C SER A 119 12.97 -22.57 -4.52
N PRO A 120 14.21 -23.10 -4.49
CA PRO A 120 15.17 -22.77 -3.45
C PRO A 120 15.53 -21.28 -3.48
N ASN A 121 15.68 -20.67 -2.31
CA ASN A 121 16.14 -19.29 -2.16
C ASN A 121 17.68 -19.24 -2.15
N PRO A 122 18.32 -18.25 -2.79
CA PRO A 122 17.72 -17.16 -3.56
C PRO A 122 17.21 -17.62 -4.94
N SER A 123 16.17 -16.95 -5.44
CA SER A 123 15.48 -17.34 -6.67
C SER A 123 15.22 -16.15 -7.60
N ALA A 124 15.12 -16.41 -8.91
CA ALA A 124 14.85 -15.38 -9.91
C ALA A 124 13.42 -14.80 -9.75
N PRO A 125 13.15 -13.60 -10.29
CA PRO A 125 11.82 -13.02 -10.29
C PRO A 125 10.72 -13.95 -10.83
N THR A 126 9.58 -13.97 -10.14
CA THR A 126 8.39 -14.77 -10.47
C THR A 126 7.11 -13.95 -10.29
N THR A 127 5.95 -14.52 -10.64
CA THR A 127 4.64 -13.90 -10.37
C THR A 127 4.35 -13.79 -8.87
N ASP A 128 4.91 -14.69 -8.07
CA ASP A 128 4.74 -14.72 -6.62
C ASP A 128 5.72 -13.74 -5.96
N ASN A 129 6.97 -13.67 -6.44
CA ASN A 129 8.01 -12.75 -5.96
C ASN A 129 8.55 -11.90 -7.12
N TRP A 130 7.97 -10.72 -7.34
CA TRP A 130 8.24 -9.90 -8.53
C TRP A 130 9.70 -9.45 -8.68
N LEU A 131 10.46 -9.45 -7.59
CA LEU A 131 11.87 -9.04 -7.55
C LEU A 131 12.83 -10.20 -7.22
N GLY A 132 12.32 -11.43 -7.13
CA GLY A 132 13.07 -12.58 -6.61
C GLY A 132 13.07 -12.65 -5.08
N THR A 133 13.89 -13.55 -4.53
CA THR A 133 14.06 -13.80 -3.08
C THR A 133 15.53 -13.93 -2.74
#